data_AF-A0A2A4SYQ0-F1
#
_entry.id   AF-A0A2A4SYQ0-F1
#
_cell.length_a   1.000
_cell.length_b   1.000
_cell.length_c   1.000
_cell.angle_alpha   90.00
_cell.angle_beta   90.00
_cell.angle_gamma   90.00
#
_symmetry.space_group_name_H-M   'P 1'
#
loop_
_entity.id
_entity.type
_entity.pdbx_description
1 polymer ?
#
loop_
_entity_poly.entity_id
_entity_poly.type
_entity_poly.pdbx_seq_one_letter_code
_entity_poly.pdbx_strand_id
1 'polypeptide(L)'
;MQEVSRARRMKKALGKFALFLGLAILSIFIPVAHFVLVPTFLLLSFVFAWIEFGKRYYVKADNVPCIHCKKTFSIEDSFSETSVRVSCGECGVQNSIKIDQL
;
A
#
# COMPACT_ATOMS: atom_id res chain seq x y z
N MET A 1 -51.98 33.52 -3.75
CA MET A 1 -51.21 32.83 -2.69
C MET A 1 -51.67 31.38 -2.70
N GLN A 2 -50.85 30.45 -3.22
CA GLN A 2 -51.28 29.05 -3.34
C GLN A 2 -51.46 28.43 -1.96
N GLU A 3 -52.66 27.95 -1.64
CA GLU A 3 -52.94 27.11 -0.47
C GLU A 3 -52.22 25.78 -0.64
N VAL A 4 -50.94 25.76 -0.31
CA VAL A 4 -50.15 24.53 -0.32
C VAL A 4 -50.75 23.64 0.76
N SER A 5 -51.57 22.67 0.34
CA SER A 5 -52.29 21.78 1.25
C SER A 5 -51.35 21.22 2.31
N ARG A 6 -51.80 21.20 3.57
CA ARG A 6 -50.99 20.75 4.72
C ARG A 6 -50.33 19.39 4.46
N ALA A 7 -51.04 18.50 3.77
CA ALA A 7 -50.56 17.19 3.32
C ALA A 7 -49.29 17.26 2.45
N ARG A 8 -49.19 18.22 1.50
CA ARG A 8 -48.03 18.35 0.61
C ARG A 8 -46.80 18.87 1.36
N ARG A 9 -47.00 19.75 2.34
CA ARG A 9 -45.92 20.21 3.24
C ARG A 9 -45.44 19.08 4.14
N MET A 10 -46.35 18.31 4.71
CA MET A 10 -46.02 17.15 5.54
C MET A 10 -45.26 16.08 4.76
N LYS A 11 -45.65 15.76 3.52
CA LYS A 11 -44.92 14.77 2.70
C LYS A 11 -43.48 15.18 2.43
N LYS A 12 -43.24 16.46 2.11
CA LYS A 12 -41.88 16.99 1.91
C LYS A 12 -41.06 17.01 3.20
N ALA A 13 -41.69 17.39 4.31
CA ALA A 13 -41.05 17.41 5.63
C ALA A 13 -40.68 15.99 6.08
N LEU A 14 -41.59 15.02 5.89
CA LEU A 14 -41.37 13.62 6.23
C LEU A 14 -40.25 12.99 5.42
N GLY A 15 -40.13 13.33 4.12
CA GLY A 15 -39.01 12.88 3.30
C GLY A 15 -37.66 13.39 3.81
N LYS A 16 -37.57 14.67 4.18
CA LYS A 16 -36.34 15.22 4.80
C LYS A 16 -36.08 14.60 6.16
N PHE A 17 -37.11 14.46 7.00
CA PHE A 17 -37.01 13.82 8.30
C PHE A 17 -36.47 12.40 8.20
N ALA A 18 -37.02 11.58 7.30
CA ALA A 18 -36.56 10.22 7.07
C ALA A 18 -35.09 10.16 6.62
N LEU A 19 -34.67 11.09 5.75
CA LEU A 19 -33.27 11.19 5.32
C LEU A 19 -32.35 11.50 6.50
N PHE A 20 -32.63 12.56 7.25
CA PHE A 20 -31.79 12.93 8.40
C PHE A 20 -31.83 11.90 9.54
N LEU A 21 -32.97 11.24 9.76
CA LEU A 21 -33.10 10.13 10.69
C LEU A 21 -32.21 8.94 10.27
N GLY A 22 -32.22 8.59 8.98
CA GLY A 22 -31.34 7.56 8.44
C GLY A 22 -29.86 7.90 8.62
N LEU A 23 -29.45 9.14 8.31
CA LEU A 23 -28.08 9.61 8.56
C LEU A 23 -27.71 9.58 10.05
N ALA A 24 -28.62 9.97 10.93
CA ALA A 24 -28.38 9.92 12.37
C ALA A 24 -28.12 8.49 12.87
N ILE A 25 -28.91 7.52 12.39
CA ILE A 25 -28.72 6.10 12.71
C ILE A 25 -27.38 5.60 12.18
N LEU A 26 -27.03 5.93 10.93
CA LEU A 26 -25.73 5.56 10.34
C LEU A 26 -24.55 6.15 11.13
N SER A 27 -24.69 7.37 11.64
CA SER A 27 -23.65 8.04 12.42
C SER A 27 -23.28 7.29 13.70
N ILE A 28 -24.21 6.52 14.29
CA ILE A 28 -23.95 5.69 15.49
C ILE A 28 -22.91 4.60 15.21
N PHE A 29 -22.78 4.14 13.96
CA PHE A 29 -21.78 3.15 13.58
C PHE A 29 -20.38 3.72 13.39
N ILE A 30 -20.24 5.04 13.18
CA ILE A 30 -18.95 5.69 12.97
C ILE A 30 -18.02 5.51 14.19
N PRO A 31 -18.46 5.78 15.45
CA PRO A 31 -17.66 5.49 16.63
C PRO A 31 -17.24 4.03 16.72
N VAL A 32 -18.15 3.08 16.46
CA VAL A 32 -17.84 1.64 16.54
C VAL A 32 -16.77 1.26 15.51
N ALA A 33 -16.91 1.73 14.27
CA ALA A 33 -15.92 1.53 13.23
C ALA A 33 -14.57 2.16 13.62
N HIS A 34 -14.56 3.36 14.17
CA HIS A 34 -13.35 4.02 14.62
C HIS A 34 -12.63 3.26 15.75
N PHE A 35 -13.39 2.81 16.75
CA PHE A 35 -12.85 2.06 17.90
C PHE A 35 -12.26 0.70 17.50
N VAL A 36 -12.68 0.10 16.40
CA VAL A 36 -12.15 -1.20 15.93
C VAL A 36 -11.08 -1.03 14.85
N LEU A 37 -11.36 -0.22 13.82
CA LEU A 37 -10.48 -0.06 12.67
C LEU A 37 -9.17 0.63 13.03
N VAL A 38 -9.20 1.69 13.83
CA VAL A 38 -7.98 2.43 14.19
C VAL A 38 -6.96 1.57 14.92
N PRO A 39 -7.29 0.90 16.04
CA PRO A 39 -6.32 0.05 16.72
C PRO A 39 -5.90 -1.15 15.87
N THR A 40 -6.82 -1.73 15.08
CA THR A 40 -6.48 -2.86 14.19
C THR A 40 -5.48 -2.44 13.12
N PHE A 41 -5.71 -1.32 12.43
CA PHE A 41 -4.77 -0.81 11.43
C PHE A 41 -3.45 -0.36 12.04
N LEU A 42 -3.46 0.17 13.26
CA LEU A 42 -2.24 0.52 13.98
C LEU A 42 -1.42 -0.71 14.38
N LEU A 43 -2.07 -1.80 14.81
CA LEU A 43 -1.40 -3.06 15.08
C LEU A 43 -0.88 -3.70 13.80
N LEU A 44 -1.70 -3.73 12.74
CA LEU A 44 -1.31 -4.29 11.44
C LEU A 44 -0.13 -3.54 10.85
N SER A 45 -0.10 -2.21 10.92
CA SER A 45 1.02 -1.44 10.39
C SER A 45 2.34 -1.79 11.08
N PHE A 46 2.32 -1.93 12.41
CA PHE A 46 3.49 -2.35 13.17
C PHE A 46 3.92 -3.78 12.82
N VAL A 47 2.96 -4.71 12.73
CA VAL A 47 3.23 -6.11 12.36
C VAL A 47 3.83 -6.21 10.95
N PHE A 48 3.24 -5.54 9.96
CA PHE A 48 3.75 -5.55 8.60
C PHE A 48 5.12 -4.87 8.50
N ALA A 49 5.34 -3.77 9.21
CA ALA A 49 6.65 -3.14 9.29
C ALA A 49 7.69 -4.11 9.86
N TRP A 50 7.36 -4.84 10.91
CA TRP A 50 8.26 -5.82 11.52
C TRP A 50 8.57 -7.00 10.60
N ILE A 51 7.56 -7.50 9.89
CA ILE A 51 7.72 -8.57 8.89
C ILE A 51 8.65 -8.10 7.77
N GLU A 52 8.43 -6.90 7.25
CA GLU A 52 9.24 -6.34 6.16
C GLU A 52 10.68 -6.05 6.62
N PHE A 53 10.85 -5.52 7.84
CA PHE A 53 12.17 -5.26 8.42
C PHE A 53 13.00 -6.54 8.61
N GLY A 54 12.35 -7.69 8.76
CA GLY A 54 12.99 -9.00 8.82
C GLY A 54 13.38 -9.58 7.46
N LYS A 55 12.85 -9.05 6.35
CA LYS A 55 13.16 -9.56 5.01
C LYS A 55 14.56 -9.10 4.60
N ARG A 56 15.47 -10.06 4.49
CA ARG A 56 16.76 -9.87 3.84
C ARG A 56 16.63 -10.33 2.40
N TYR A 57 16.66 -9.40 1.47
CA TYR A 57 16.66 -9.71 0.04
C TYR A 57 18.07 -10.18 -0.35
N TYR A 58 18.20 -11.47 -0.64
CA TYR A 58 19.43 -12.05 -1.18
C TYR A 58 19.32 -12.10 -2.70
N VAL A 59 20.23 -11.43 -3.39
CA VAL A 59 20.32 -11.50 -4.85
C VAL A 59 21.32 -12.59 -5.20
N LYS A 60 20.81 -13.77 -5.56
CA LYS A 60 21.58 -14.79 -6.27
C LYS A 60 21.30 -14.66 -7.74
N ALA A 61 22.26 -14.11 -8.48
CA ALA A 61 22.19 -14.00 -9.91
C ALA A 61 23.36 -14.78 -10.51
N ASP A 62 23.03 -15.95 -11.07
CA ASP A 62 23.96 -16.76 -11.85
C ASP A 62 23.89 -16.35 -13.31
N ASN A 63 25.06 -16.27 -13.95
CA ASN A 63 25.20 -15.95 -15.38
C ASN A 63 24.76 -14.53 -15.79
N VAL A 64 25.06 -13.51 -14.99
CA VAL A 64 24.84 -12.12 -15.44
C VAL A 64 25.86 -11.78 -16.52
N PRO A 65 25.43 -11.42 -17.76
CA PRO A 65 26.35 -11.02 -18.80
C PRO A 65 26.88 -9.62 -18.53
N CYS A 66 28.20 -9.45 -18.57
CA CYS A 66 28.79 -8.11 -18.53
C CYS A 66 28.47 -7.34 -19.82
N ILE A 67 27.94 -6.12 -19.70
CA ILE A 67 27.60 -5.25 -20.85
C ILE A 67 28.84 -4.94 -21.71
N HIS A 68 30.02 -4.90 -21.09
CA HIS A 68 31.28 -4.58 -21.76
C HIS A 68 32.02 -5.80 -22.32
N CYS A 69 32.27 -6.82 -21.51
CA CYS A 69 33.12 -7.95 -21.92
C CYS A 69 32.33 -9.21 -22.35
N LYS A 70 31.00 -9.20 -22.22
CA LYS A 70 30.08 -10.32 -22.48
C LYS A 70 30.38 -11.62 -21.71
N LYS A 71 31.43 -11.64 -20.87
CA LYS A 71 31.70 -12.76 -19.97
C LYS A 71 30.63 -12.80 -18.89
N THR A 72 30.18 -14.00 -18.58
CA THR A 72 29.28 -14.29 -17.47
C THR A 72 30.10 -14.34 -16.18
N PHE A 73 29.55 -13.77 -15.12
CA PHE A 73 30.11 -13.89 -13.78
C PHE A 73 28.98 -14.17 -12.79
N SER A 74 29.29 -14.88 -11.72
CA SER A 74 28.35 -15.14 -10.63
C SER A 74 28.50 -14.07 -9.56
N ILE A 75 27.39 -13.60 -9.03
CA ILE A 75 27.34 -12.61 -7.96
C ILE A 75 27.13 -13.37 -6.66
N GLU A 76 28.16 -13.42 -5.82
CA GLU A 76 28.05 -14.00 -4.49
C GLU A 76 27.34 -13.02 -3.57
N ASP A 77 26.22 -13.49 -2.98
CA ASP A 77 25.33 -12.87 -2.00
C ASP A 77 25.66 -11.42 -1.61
N SER A 78 25.23 -10.47 -2.46
CA SER A 78 25.37 -9.04 -2.16
C SER A 78 24.08 -8.50 -1.55
N PHE A 79 24.19 -7.95 -0.34
CA PHE A 79 23.08 -7.34 0.39
C PHE A 79 22.87 -5.90 -0.09
N SER A 80 21.76 -5.63 -0.78
CA SER A 80 21.42 -4.26 -1.19
C SER A 80 19.92 -4.08 -1.35
N GLU A 81 19.39 -3.01 -0.75
CA GLU A 81 17.98 -2.64 -0.75
C GLU A 81 17.48 -2.07 -2.10
N THR A 82 18.35 -1.70 -3.05
CA THR A 82 17.90 -1.02 -4.28
C THR A 82 18.69 -1.37 -5.55
N SER A 83 20.02 -1.44 -5.46
CA SER A 83 20.87 -1.76 -6.61
C SER A 83 22.20 -2.32 -6.16
N VAL A 84 22.53 -3.54 -6.57
CA VAL A 84 23.86 -4.09 -6.34
C VAL A 84 24.81 -3.52 -7.40
N ARG A 85 25.87 -2.85 -6.95
CA ARG A 85 27.02 -2.52 -7.82
C ARG A 85 28.00 -3.67 -7.75
N VAL A 86 28.12 -4.39 -8.86
CA VAL A 86 29.08 -5.49 -8.99
C VAL A 86 30.13 -5.12 -10.01
N SER A 87 31.39 -5.24 -9.61
CA SER A 87 32.53 -5.09 -10.49
C SER A 87 32.81 -6.42 -11.18
N CYS A 88 32.92 -6.40 -12.50
CA CYS A 88 33.34 -7.59 -13.24
C CYS A 88 34.83 -7.87 -12.95
N GLY A 89 35.16 -9.06 -12.44
CA GLY A 89 36.54 -9.44 -12.08
C GLY A 89 37.54 -9.45 -13.24
N GLU A 90 37.05 -9.40 -14.48
CA GLU A 90 37.86 -9.46 -15.70
C GLU A 90 38.08 -8.09 -16.35
N CYS A 91 37.07 -7.23 -16.42
CA CYS A 91 37.18 -5.92 -17.05
C CYS A 91 37.21 -4.74 -16.07
N GLY A 92 36.96 -4.98 -14.79
CA GLY A 92 36.94 -3.94 -13.75
C GLY A 92 35.79 -2.93 -13.88
N VAL A 93 34.92 -3.07 -14.89
CA VAL A 93 33.77 -2.19 -15.10
C VAL A 93 32.67 -2.54 -14.08
N GLN A 94 32.11 -1.50 -13.46
CA GLN A 94 30.96 -1.63 -12.55
C GLN A 94 29.67 -1.72 -13.35
N ASN A 95 28.90 -2.79 -13.14
CA ASN A 95 27.53 -2.91 -13.62
C ASN A 95 26.58 -2.67 -12.44
N SER A 96 25.56 -1.83 -12.65
CA SER A 96 24.45 -1.65 -11.71
C SER A 96 23.29 -2.53 -12.14
N ILE A 97 22.98 -3.57 -11.37
CA ILE A 97 21.80 -4.41 -11.61
C ILE A 97 20.69 -3.87 -10.71
N LYS A 98 19.60 -3.43 -11.32
CA LYS A 98 18.38 -3.10 -10.59
C LYS A 98 17.70 -4.41 -10.24
N ILE A 99 17.38 -4.57 -8.96
CA ILE A 99 16.58 -5.70 -8.50
C ILE A 99 15.14 -5.33 -8.84
N ASP A 100 14.59 -5.88 -9.92
CA ASP A 100 13.16 -5.76 -10.20
C ASP A 100 12.42 -6.54 -9.11
N GLN A 101 11.81 -5.78 -8.20
CA GLN A 101 11.02 -6.26 -7.08
C GLN A 101 9.78 -6.98 -7.64
N LEU A 102 9.60 -8.26 -7.28
CA LEU A 102 8.39 -9.02 -7.60
C LEU A 102 7.24 -8.66 -6.64
#